data_AF-A0AAF0MNC1-F1
#
_entry.id   AF-A0AAF0MNC1-F1
#
_cell.length_a   1.000
_cell.length_b   1.000
_cell.length_c   1.000
_cell.angle_alpha   90.00
_cell.angle_beta   90.00
_cell.angle_gamma   90.00
#
_symmetry.space_group_name_H-M   'P 1'
#
loop_
_entity.id
_entity.type
_entity.pdbx_description
1 polymer ?
#
loop_
_entity_poly.entity_id
_entity_poly.type
_entity_poly.pdbx_seq_one_letter_code
_entity_poly.pdbx_strand_id
1 'polypeptide(L)'
;MLTRQLRRVEQAPKPAAPEPPLPTGAAVEYVGTAPSVRRVFGGDSGVVINRRSKPGWAYVSPPHGLHTLPIKTRHLRVVGEAVR
;
A
#
# COMPACT_ATOMS: atom_id res chain seq x y z
N MET A 1 -37.50 -33.09 -24.59
CA MET A 1 -36.33 -32.93 -23.69
C MET A 1 -35.43 -31.86 -24.28
N LEU A 2 -35.23 -30.73 -23.59
CA LEU A 2 -34.50 -29.56 -24.12
C LEU A 2 -33.30 -29.27 -23.21
N THR A 3 -32.11 -29.67 -23.65
CA THR A 3 -30.83 -29.40 -22.99
C THR A 3 -30.45 -27.94 -23.19
N ARG A 4 -30.67 -27.11 -22.17
CA ARG A 4 -30.14 -25.74 -22.12
C ARG A 4 -28.63 -25.81 -21.94
N GLN A 5 -27.90 -25.61 -23.04
CA GLN A 5 -26.47 -25.36 -23.01
C GLN A 5 -26.18 -24.05 -22.27
N LEU A 6 -25.55 -24.17 -21.10
CA LEU A 6 -25.06 -23.05 -20.31
C LEU A 6 -23.89 -22.41 -21.07
N ARG A 7 -24.13 -21.21 -21.60
CA ARG A 7 -23.07 -20.37 -22.17
C ARG A 7 -22.06 -20.07 -21.06
N ARG A 8 -20.86 -20.63 -21.21
CA ARG A 8 -19.67 -20.37 -20.40
C ARG A 8 -19.39 -18.87 -20.46
N VAL A 9 -19.70 -18.16 -19.38
CA VAL A 9 -19.33 -16.75 -19.22
C VAL A 9 -17.82 -16.73 -19.09
N GLU A 10 -17.17 -16.13 -20.10
CA GLU A 10 -15.74 -15.86 -20.11
C GLU A 10 -15.41 -15.03 -18.85
N GLN A 11 -14.67 -15.64 -17.94
CA GLN A 11 -14.32 -15.05 -16.66
C GLN A 11 -13.42 -13.85 -16.96
N ALA A 12 -13.92 -12.63 -16.68
CA ALA A 12 -13.13 -11.42 -16.76
C ALA A 12 -11.77 -11.61 -16.05
N PRO A 13 -10.66 -11.08 -16.59
CA PRO A 13 -9.34 -11.30 -16.03
C PRO A 13 -9.35 -10.96 -14.54
N LYS A 14 -9.04 -11.99 -13.74
CA LYS A 14 -8.92 -11.95 -12.28
C LYS A 14 -8.19 -10.66 -11.88
N PRO A 15 -8.72 -9.86 -10.93
CA PRO A 15 -8.02 -8.67 -10.47
C PRO A 15 -6.59 -9.05 -10.12
N ALA A 16 -5.62 -8.30 -10.65
CA ALA A 16 -4.20 -8.51 -10.38
C ALA A 16 -4.01 -8.78 -8.88
N ALA A 17 -3.23 -9.82 -8.58
CA ALA A 17 -2.98 -10.26 -7.21
C ALA A 17 -2.71 -9.05 -6.31
N PRO A 18 -3.31 -8.99 -5.11
CA PRO A 18 -3.07 -7.87 -4.21
C PRO A 18 -1.56 -7.74 -4.02
N GLU A 19 -1.02 -6.58 -4.43
CA GLU A 19 0.41 -6.30 -4.26
C GLU A 19 0.80 -6.65 -2.82
N PRO A 20 1.93 -7.36 -2.63
CA PRO A 20 2.30 -7.80 -1.31
C PRO A 20 2.33 -6.58 -0.37
N PRO A 21 1.79 -6.70 0.86
CA PRO A 21 1.77 -5.58 1.79
C PRO A 21 3.21 -5.03 2.00
N LEU A 22 3.43 -3.81 2.49
CA LEU A 22 4.77 -3.19 2.65
C LEU A 22 5.41 -3.52 4.01
N PRO A 23 6.63 -4.05 4.16
CA PRO A 23 7.09 -4.67 5.42
C PRO A 23 6.91 -3.75 6.62
N THR A 24 6.37 -4.26 7.74
CA THR A 24 6.44 -3.50 8.99
C THR A 24 7.91 -3.32 9.34
N GLY A 25 8.31 -2.11 9.68
CA GLY A 25 9.69 -1.68 9.81
C GLY A 25 10.28 -1.10 8.53
N ALA A 26 9.74 -1.38 7.33
CA ALA A 26 10.35 -0.90 6.09
C ALA A 26 10.46 0.62 6.04
N ALA A 27 11.62 1.10 5.60
CA ALA A 27 11.82 2.50 5.27
C ALA A 27 11.10 2.79 3.95
N VAL A 28 10.20 3.77 3.98
CA VAL A 28 9.36 4.16 2.85
C VAL A 28 9.43 5.65 2.60
N GLU A 29 9.52 6.01 1.33
CA GLU A 29 9.35 7.37 0.85
C GLU A 29 7.92 7.59 0.38
N TYR A 30 7.43 8.82 0.58
CA TYR A 30 6.15 9.23 0.04
C TYR A 30 6.30 9.73 -1.40
N VAL A 31 5.72 9.00 -2.35
CA VAL A 31 5.73 9.33 -3.79
C VAL A 31 4.39 9.89 -4.29
N GLY A 32 3.43 10.09 -3.40
CA GLY A 32 2.13 10.66 -3.76
C GLY A 32 2.16 12.18 -3.93
N THR A 33 1.04 12.73 -4.41
CA THR A 33 0.89 14.16 -4.70
C THR A 33 0.23 14.96 -3.59
N ALA A 34 -0.23 14.32 -2.49
CA ALA A 34 -0.95 15.03 -1.44
C ALA A 34 0.01 15.96 -0.65
N PRO A 35 -0.20 17.29 -0.70
CA PRO A 35 0.75 18.26 -0.14
C PRO A 35 0.91 18.13 1.38
N SER A 36 -0.17 17.81 2.10
CA SER A 36 -0.13 17.61 3.55
C SER A 36 0.78 16.44 3.96
N VAL A 37 0.76 15.35 3.19
CA VAL A 37 1.61 14.18 3.46
C VAL A 37 3.05 14.47 3.03
N ARG A 38 3.27 15.11 1.88
CA ARG A 38 4.62 15.56 1.46
C ARG A 38 5.27 16.44 2.51
N ARG A 39 4.54 17.39 3.10
CA ARG A 39 5.06 18.28 4.15
C ARG A 39 5.48 17.50 5.40
N VAL A 40 4.71 16.48 5.78
CA VAL A 40 5.01 15.65 6.95
C VAL A 40 6.24 14.75 6.72
N PHE A 41 6.43 14.25 5.50
CA PHE A 41 7.64 13.48 5.16
C PHE A 41 8.85 14.40 4.98
N GLY A 42 8.67 15.68 4.66
CA GLY A 42 9.78 16.64 4.58
C GLY A 42 10.77 16.39 3.44
N GLY A 43 10.52 15.38 2.59
CA GLY A 43 11.52 14.87 1.64
C GLY A 43 12.37 13.71 2.19
N ASP A 44 12.15 13.32 3.44
CA ASP A 44 12.81 12.22 4.11
C ASP A 44 11.98 10.91 4.07
N SER A 45 12.59 9.82 4.51
CA SER A 45 11.97 8.50 4.61
C SER A 45 11.22 8.30 5.93
N GLY A 46 10.01 7.79 5.87
CA GLY A 46 9.27 7.30 7.03
C GLY A 46 9.43 5.79 7.23
N VAL A 47 8.88 5.25 8.31
CA VAL A 47 8.92 3.81 8.64
C VAL A 47 7.50 3.26 8.70
N VAL A 48 7.24 2.14 8.03
CA VAL A 48 5.95 1.45 8.14
C VAL A 48 5.81 0.86 9.55
N ILE A 49 4.84 1.31 10.31
CA ILE A 49 4.65 0.87 11.72
C ILE A 49 3.49 -0.09 11.88
N ASN A 50 2.53 -0.11 10.96
CA ASN A 50 1.42 -1.07 11.02
C ASN A 50 0.87 -1.39 9.61
N ARG A 51 1.09 -2.62 9.14
CA ARG A 51 0.76 -3.17 7.79
C ARG A 51 -0.75 -3.40 7.50
N ARG A 52 -1.61 -2.71 8.26
CA ARG A 52 -3.07 -2.49 8.23
C ARG A 52 -4.07 -3.63 7.87
N SER A 53 -5.17 -3.61 8.62
CA SER A 53 -6.37 -4.47 8.53
C SER A 53 -7.25 -4.32 7.26
N LYS A 54 -6.92 -3.43 6.32
CA LYS A 54 -7.65 -3.24 5.06
C LYS A 54 -6.68 -3.22 3.87
N PRO A 55 -6.97 -3.94 2.78
CA PRO A 55 -6.07 -4.04 1.63
C PRO A 55 -5.75 -2.67 1.03
N GLY A 56 -4.46 -2.46 0.70
CA GLY A 56 -3.98 -1.26 0.03
C GLY A 56 -3.69 -0.04 0.92
N TRP A 57 -3.70 -0.20 2.25
CA TRP A 57 -3.35 0.86 3.21
C TRP A 57 -2.21 0.44 4.12
N ALA A 58 -1.38 1.40 4.53
CA ALA A 58 -0.32 1.23 5.51
C ALA A 58 -0.30 2.44 6.46
N TYR A 59 0.09 2.21 7.71
CA TYR A 59 0.44 3.28 8.62
C TYR A 59 1.94 3.53 8.60
N VAL A 60 2.31 4.79 8.40
CA VAL A 60 3.71 5.22 8.34
C VAL A 60 3.99 6.23 9.45
N SER A 61 5.12 6.04 10.12
CA SER A 61 5.74 6.98 11.04
C SER A 61 6.73 7.85 10.25
N PRO A 62 6.52 9.16 10.12
CA PRO A 62 7.48 10.07 9.53
C PRO A 62 8.77 10.14 10.37
N PRO A 63 9.88 10.61 9.79
CA PRO A 63 11.19 10.64 10.45
C PRO A 63 11.21 11.53 11.69
N HIS A 64 10.37 12.56 11.75
CA HIS A 64 10.24 13.44 12.90
C HIS A 64 9.38 12.86 14.04
N GLY A 65 8.86 11.63 13.90
CA GLY A 65 8.27 10.83 14.98
C GLY A 65 6.93 11.30 15.57
N LEU A 66 6.44 12.49 15.20
CA LEU A 66 5.28 13.12 15.84
C LEU A 66 3.93 12.60 15.36
N HIS A 67 3.86 11.91 14.23
CA HIS A 67 2.60 11.58 13.58
C HIS A 67 2.58 10.15 13.06
N THR A 68 1.39 9.57 12.97
CA THR A 68 1.17 8.31 12.27
C THR A 68 0.11 8.55 11.22
N LEU A 69 0.45 8.32 9.96
CA LEU A 69 -0.44 8.64 8.85
C LEU A 69 -0.93 7.36 8.15
N PRO A 70 -2.27 7.21 7.96
CA PRO A 70 -2.79 6.20 7.06
C PRO A 70 -2.56 6.64 5.61
N ILE A 71 -1.74 5.88 4.88
CA ILE A 71 -1.38 6.18 3.49
C ILE A 71 -1.66 4.94 2.64
N LYS A 72 -2.12 5.13 1.41
CA LYS A 72 -2.30 4.01 0.48
C LYS A 72 -0.94 3.49 0.03
N THR A 73 -0.76 2.18 0.01
CA THR A 73 0.52 1.51 -0.31
C THR A 73 1.10 1.96 -1.66
N ARG A 74 0.25 2.18 -2.68
CA ARG A 74 0.65 2.73 -3.99
C ARG A 74 1.32 4.11 -3.97
N HIS A 75 1.18 4.87 -2.89
CA HIS A 75 1.80 6.19 -2.73
C HIS A 75 3.07 6.12 -1.88
N LEU A 76 3.51 4.91 -1.55
CA LEU A 76 4.71 4.64 -0.78
C LEU A 76 5.67 3.85 -1.65
N ARG A 77 6.94 4.18 -1.57
CA ARG A 77 8.01 3.43 -2.20
C ARG A 77 8.94 2.91 -1.11
N VAL A 78 9.20 1.61 -1.08
CA VAL A 78 10.23 1.05 -0.19
C VAL A 78 11.58 1.51 -0.70
N VAL A 79 12.35 2.18 0.15
CA VAL A 79 13.71 2.63 -0.13
C VAL A 79 14.76 1.85 0.65
N GLY A 80 14.35 1.12 1.68
CA GLY A 80 15.19 0.15 2.35
C GLY A 80 14.34 -0.89 3.07
N GLU A 81 14.76 -2.15 2.99
CA GLU A 81 14.36 -3.12 4.01
C GLU A 81 14.99 -2.64 5.33
N ALA A 82 14.17 -2.37 6.34
CA ALA A 82 14.74 -2.21 7.67
C ALA A 82 15.37 -3.54 8.05
N VAL A 83 16.68 -3.55 8.03
CA VAL A 83 17.51 -4.60 8.56
C VAL A 83 17.26 -4.61 10.07
N ARG A 84 16.51 -5.65 10.48
CA ARG A 84 16.41 -6.29 11.81
C ARG A 84 16.87 -5.51 13.04
#